data_AF-A0A3N7AMT0-F1
#
_entry.id   AF-A0A3N7AMT0-F1
#
_cell.length_a   1.000
_cell.length_b   1.000
_cell.length_c   1.000
_cell.angle_alpha   90.00
_cell.angle_beta   90.00
_cell.angle_gamma   90.00
#
_symmetry.space_group_name_H-M   'P 1'
#
loop_
_entity.id
_entity.type
_entity.pdbx_description
1 polymer ?
#
loop_
_entity_poly.entity_id
_entity_poly.type
_entity_poly.pdbx_seq_one_letter_code
_entity_poly.pdbx_strand_id
1 'polypeptide(L)'
;MRFSFSGAAILLAAFILMGCNTIPQARIAEAPDARSQEEKCYQDLAALKQLEPETYEKYRQQMHAIDENYRVYKANESLLDENASEVMLTEVRKKLSLVCTRINNAVYTNMRGRAQSLNKL
;
A
#
# COMPACT_ATOMS: atom_id res chain seq x y z
N MET A 1 -47.75 -58.13 -25.72
CA MET A 1 -46.32 -58.27 -25.38
C MET A 1 -46.08 -57.56 -24.05
N ARG A 2 -45.44 -58.27 -23.12
CA ARG A 2 -44.93 -57.76 -21.83
C ARG A 2 -43.87 -56.67 -22.09
N PHE A 3 -43.79 -55.65 -21.24
CA PHE A 3 -42.65 -55.39 -20.36
C PHE A 3 -42.94 -54.13 -19.52
N SER A 4 -43.06 -54.34 -18.21
CA SER A 4 -42.94 -53.32 -17.16
C SER A 4 -41.50 -53.36 -16.63
N PHE A 5 -40.93 -52.22 -16.25
CA PHE A 5 -39.94 -52.00 -15.16
C PHE A 5 -39.55 -50.50 -15.22
N SER A 6 -40.23 -49.62 -14.48
CA SER A 6 -39.82 -49.09 -13.17
C SER A 6 -38.31 -49.02 -12.92
N GLY A 7 -37.83 -47.79 -12.75
CA GLY A 7 -36.84 -47.45 -11.72
C GLY A 7 -35.37 -47.70 -12.06
N ALA A 8 -34.73 -46.72 -12.70
CA ALA A 8 -33.29 -46.54 -12.64
C ALA A 8 -32.99 -45.05 -12.41
N ALA A 9 -33.33 -44.58 -11.21
CA ALA A 9 -32.54 -43.53 -10.57
C ALA A 9 -31.15 -44.10 -10.26
N ILE A 10 -30.16 -43.22 -10.10
CA ILE A 10 -28.73 -43.48 -9.84
C ILE A 10 -27.88 -43.44 -11.12
N LEU A 11 -27.54 -42.23 -11.58
CA LEU A 11 -26.24 -41.89 -12.17
C LEU A 11 -26.02 -40.36 -12.04
N LEU A 12 -25.90 -39.88 -10.82
CA LEU A 12 -25.53 -38.48 -10.51
C LEU A 12 -24.59 -38.47 -9.31
N ALA A 13 -23.37 -38.98 -9.48
CA ALA A 13 -22.28 -38.80 -8.52
C ALA A 13 -20.94 -39.27 -9.11
N ALA A 14 -20.40 -38.57 -10.12
CA ALA A 14 -19.02 -38.81 -10.56
C ALA A 14 -18.42 -37.61 -11.31
N PHE A 15 -18.48 -36.39 -10.74
CA PHE A 15 -17.65 -35.26 -11.21
C PHE A 15 -17.33 -34.30 -10.06
N ILE A 16 -16.80 -34.83 -8.96
CA ILE A 16 -16.06 -34.01 -7.99
C ILE A 16 -14.73 -34.71 -7.84
N LEU A 17 -13.69 -34.13 -8.45
CA LEU A 17 -12.25 -34.23 -8.14
C LEU A 17 -11.43 -33.81 -9.40
N MET A 18 -11.68 -32.61 -9.92
CA MET A 18 -10.63 -31.80 -10.53
C MET A 18 -10.30 -30.70 -9.53
N GLY A 19 -9.54 -31.06 -8.50
CA GLY A 19 -8.86 -30.07 -7.68
C GLY A 19 -7.85 -29.34 -8.55
N CYS A 20 -8.07 -28.05 -8.79
CA CYS A 20 -7.04 -27.17 -9.33
C CYS A 20 -5.87 -27.13 -8.34
N ASN A 21 -4.83 -27.93 -8.58
CA ASN A 21 -3.51 -27.69 -8.02
C ASN A 21 -2.91 -26.46 -8.72
N THR A 22 -3.42 -25.28 -8.36
CA THR A 22 -2.63 -24.05 -8.48
C THR A 22 -2.08 -23.80 -7.09
N ILE A 23 -0.88 -24.30 -6.85
CA ILE A 23 -0.03 -23.76 -5.80
C ILE A 23 0.01 -22.26 -6.09
N PRO A 24 -0.49 -21.38 -5.20
CA PRO A 24 -0.25 -19.97 -5.39
C PRO A 24 1.26 -19.81 -5.27
N GLN A 25 1.93 -19.64 -6.40
CA GLN A 25 3.26 -19.04 -6.40
C GLN A 25 3.11 -17.80 -5.53
N ALA A 26 3.87 -17.76 -4.44
CA ALA A 26 4.01 -16.55 -3.66
C ALA A 26 4.44 -15.48 -4.66
N ARG A 27 3.49 -14.62 -5.07
CA ARG A 27 3.81 -13.47 -5.90
C ARG A 27 4.80 -12.70 -5.05
N ILE A 28 6.06 -12.65 -5.49
CA ILE A 28 6.97 -11.61 -5.03
C ILE A 28 6.20 -10.33 -5.32
N ALA A 29 5.74 -9.65 -4.27
CA ALA A 29 5.01 -8.41 -4.43
C ALA A 29 5.95 -7.48 -5.20
N GLU A 30 5.61 -7.20 -6.44
CA GLU A 30 6.32 -6.21 -7.25
C GLU A 30 6.36 -4.93 -6.43
N ALA A 31 7.55 -4.35 -6.29
CA ALA A 31 7.70 -3.14 -5.49
C ALA A 31 6.70 -2.10 -6.03
N PRO A 32 5.84 -1.52 -5.18
CA PRO A 32 4.85 -0.56 -5.64
C PRO A 32 5.56 0.57 -6.40
N ASP A 33 5.00 0.96 -7.55
CA ASP A 33 5.50 2.13 -8.30
C ASP A 33 5.61 3.34 -7.36
N ALA A 34 6.64 4.16 -7.52
CA ALA A 34 6.93 5.33 -6.70
C ALA A 34 5.71 6.24 -6.57
N ARG A 35 4.92 6.40 -7.66
CA ARG A 35 3.66 7.15 -7.61
C ARG A 35 2.61 6.52 -6.70
N SER A 36 2.45 5.19 -6.76
CA SER A 36 1.51 4.49 -5.86
C SER A 36 1.94 4.57 -4.38
N GLN A 37 3.25 4.63 -4.13
CA GLN A 37 3.79 4.78 -2.79
C GLN A 37 3.56 6.19 -2.22
N GLU A 38 3.68 7.23 -3.05
CA GLU A 38 3.37 8.61 -2.67
C GLU A 38 1.87 8.79 -2.38
N GLU A 39 0.98 8.26 -3.22
CA GLU A 39 -0.48 8.32 -2.97
C GLU A 39 -0.86 7.63 -1.65
N LYS A 40 -0.33 6.43 -1.43
CA LYS A 40 -0.51 5.70 -0.16
C LYS A 40 -0.01 6.51 1.03
N CYS A 41 1.11 7.21 0.88
CA CYS A 41 1.68 8.05 1.93
C CYS A 41 0.73 9.18 2.36
N TYR A 42 0.08 9.86 1.41
CA TYR A 42 -0.91 10.87 1.73
C TYR A 42 -2.13 10.30 2.44
N GLN A 43 -2.58 9.10 2.04
CA GLN A 43 -3.67 8.38 2.72
C GLN A 43 -3.28 8.00 4.15
N ASP A 44 -2.08 7.45 4.34
CA ASP A 44 -1.56 7.07 5.66
C ASP A 44 -1.41 8.31 6.56
N LEU A 45 -0.96 9.44 6.02
CA LEU A 45 -0.90 10.70 6.77
C LEU A 45 -2.31 11.16 7.18
N ALA A 46 -3.29 11.07 6.28
CA ALA A 46 -4.66 11.42 6.60
C ALA A 46 -5.24 10.51 7.70
N ALA A 47 -4.87 9.22 7.72
CA ALA A 47 -5.24 8.30 8.78
C ALA A 47 -4.64 8.69 10.14
N LEU A 48 -3.38 9.13 10.17
CA LEU A 48 -2.73 9.60 11.40
C LEU A 48 -3.48 10.74 12.09
N LYS A 49 -4.17 11.59 11.33
CA LYS A 49 -4.98 12.68 11.91
C LYS A 49 -5.98 12.17 12.96
N GLN A 50 -6.53 10.98 12.76
CA GLN A 50 -7.48 10.34 13.69
C GLN A 50 -6.80 9.37 14.67
N LEU A 51 -5.70 8.75 14.25
CA LEU A 51 -5.01 7.72 15.03
C LEU A 51 -4.09 8.31 16.10
N GLU A 52 -3.37 9.39 15.76
CA GLU A 52 -2.36 10.05 16.59
C GLU A 52 -2.10 11.51 16.13
N PRO A 53 -2.86 12.50 16.67
CA PRO A 53 -2.81 13.89 16.20
C PRO A 53 -1.43 14.57 16.33
N GLU A 54 -0.64 14.24 17.36
CA GLU A 54 0.68 14.83 17.57
C GLU A 54 1.67 14.40 16.46
N THR A 55 1.74 13.10 16.18
CA THR A 55 2.59 12.57 15.09
C THR A 55 2.07 12.99 13.72
N TYR A 56 0.75 13.13 13.54
CA TYR A 56 0.19 13.75 12.33
C TYR A 56 0.78 15.15 12.10
N GLU A 57 0.74 16.01 13.12
CA GLU A 57 1.20 17.40 12.96
C GLU A 57 2.70 17.45 12.61
N LYS A 58 3.51 16.64 13.29
CA LYS A 58 4.94 16.49 12.99
C LYS A 58 5.20 16.12 11.53
N TYR A 59 4.52 15.09 11.02
CA TYR A 59 4.74 14.65 9.64
C TYR A 59 4.13 15.60 8.61
N ARG A 60 3.01 16.27 8.92
CA ARG A 60 2.43 17.32 8.08
C ARG A 60 3.42 18.47 7.87
N GLN A 61 4.11 18.90 8.93
CA GLN A 61 5.16 19.93 8.82
C GLN A 61 6.36 19.44 7.99
N GLN A 62 6.78 18.19 8.14
CA GLN A 62 7.86 17.62 7.33
C GLN A 62 7.50 17.56 5.84
N MET A 63 6.28 17.14 5.52
CA MET A 63 5.80 17.12 4.13
C MET A 63 5.69 18.53 3.54
N HIS A 64 5.21 19.50 4.33
CA HIS A 64 5.19 20.91 3.90
C HIS A 64 6.59 21.43 3.56
N ALA A 65 7.58 21.18 4.41
CA ALA A 65 8.96 21.61 4.14
C ALA A 65 9.55 20.93 2.90
N ILE A 66 9.18 19.68 2.61
CA ILE A 66 9.59 18.99 1.37
C ILE A 66 8.96 19.64 0.15
N ASP A 67 7.66 19.95 0.21
CA ASP A 67 6.94 20.66 -0.85
C ASP A 67 7.53 22.05 -1.13
N GLU A 68 7.87 22.80 -0.08
CA GLU A 68 8.56 24.09 -0.24
C GLU A 68 9.91 23.94 -0.94
N ASN A 69 10.72 22.96 -0.57
CA ASN A 69 12.00 22.69 -1.23
C ASN A 69 11.80 22.30 -2.70
N TYR A 70 10.78 21.49 -3.00
CA TYR A 70 10.43 21.15 -4.37
C TYR A 70 10.00 22.38 -5.17
N ARG A 71 9.20 23.27 -4.59
CA ARG A 71 8.77 24.52 -5.22
C ARG A 71 9.96 25.43 -5.53
N VAL A 72 10.93 25.53 -4.60
CA VAL A 72 12.17 26.28 -4.82
C VAL A 72 12.99 25.67 -5.95
N TYR A 73 13.19 24.35 -5.96
CA TYR A 73 13.82 23.64 -7.07
C TYR A 73 13.11 23.99 -8.40
N LYS A 74 11.79 23.84 -8.45
CA LYS A 74 11.02 24.01 -9.68
C LYS A 74 11.06 25.44 -10.20
N ALA A 75 11.05 26.43 -9.32
CA ALA A 75 11.17 27.84 -9.69
C ALA A 75 12.55 28.19 -10.26
N ASN A 76 13.59 27.44 -9.89
CA ASN A 76 14.97 27.70 -10.30
C ASN A 76 15.52 26.68 -11.31
N GLU A 77 14.73 25.69 -11.71
CA GLU A 77 15.15 24.57 -12.58
C GLU A 77 15.84 25.06 -13.86
N SER A 78 15.33 26.14 -14.47
CA SER A 78 15.93 26.75 -15.69
C SER A 78 17.30 27.40 -15.49
N LEU A 79 17.70 27.67 -14.25
CA LEU A 79 18.98 28.28 -13.87
C LEU A 79 20.03 27.23 -13.47
N LEU A 80 19.64 25.95 -13.41
CA LEU A 80 20.50 24.84 -13.03
C LEU A 80 20.99 24.10 -14.27
N ASP A 81 22.23 23.64 -14.26
CA ASP A 81 22.65 22.62 -15.22
C ASP A 81 21.93 21.28 -14.95
N GLU A 82 21.89 20.42 -15.96
CA GLU A 82 21.13 19.16 -15.93
C GLU A 82 21.54 18.26 -14.75
N ASN A 83 22.83 18.15 -14.46
CA ASN A 83 23.32 17.30 -13.37
C ASN A 83 22.90 17.86 -12.00
N ALA A 84 23.05 19.17 -11.80
CA ALA A 84 22.62 19.82 -10.56
C ALA A 84 21.10 19.68 -10.36
N SER A 85 20.32 19.83 -11.44
CA SER A 85 18.87 19.65 -11.44
C SER A 85 18.48 18.22 -11.03
N GLU A 86 19.12 17.20 -11.62
CA GLU A 86 18.87 15.81 -11.29
C GLU A 86 19.20 15.48 -9.82
N VAL A 87 20.34 15.96 -9.32
CA VAL A 87 20.74 15.76 -7.92
C VAL A 87 19.72 16.40 -6.98
N MET A 88 19.33 17.65 -7.22
CA MET A 88 18.33 18.33 -6.39
C MET A 88 16.99 17.59 -6.37
N LEU A 89 16.49 17.19 -7.53
CA LEU A 89 15.23 16.45 -7.65
C LEU A 89 15.33 15.09 -6.93
N THR A 90 16.46 14.41 -7.04
CA THR A 90 16.72 13.14 -6.36
C THR A 90 16.71 13.30 -4.85
N GLU A 91 17.35 14.34 -4.32
CA GLU A 91 17.37 14.60 -2.87
C GLU A 91 15.99 14.94 -2.31
N VAL A 92 15.18 15.71 -3.05
CA VAL A 92 13.77 15.96 -2.69
C VAL A 92 12.97 14.65 -2.64
N ARG A 93 13.09 13.80 -3.68
CA ARG A 93 12.41 12.50 -3.73
C ARG A 93 12.84 11.56 -2.60
N LYS A 94 14.13 11.49 -2.29
CA LYS A 94 14.65 10.69 -1.15
C LYS A 94 14.06 11.14 0.17
N LYS A 95 13.98 12.46 0.41
CA LYS A 95 13.36 13.01 1.63
C LYS A 95 11.88 12.63 1.71
N LEU A 96 11.15 12.75 0.61
CA LEU A 96 9.74 12.34 0.55
C LEU A 96 9.56 10.86 0.87
N SER A 97 10.30 9.98 0.20
CA SER A 97 10.26 8.53 0.42
C SER A 97 10.54 8.14 1.88
N LEU A 98 11.54 8.79 2.51
CA LEU A 98 11.88 8.57 3.91
C LEU A 98 10.74 8.97 4.85
N VAL A 99 10.14 10.16 4.64
CA VAL A 99 9.01 10.62 5.44
C VAL A 99 7.81 9.70 5.27
N CYS A 100 7.53 9.26 4.04
CA CYS A 100 6.45 8.33 3.75
C CYS A 100 6.62 6.96 4.43
N THR A 101 7.84 6.44 4.48
CA THR A 101 8.16 5.22 5.21
C THR A 101 7.90 5.38 6.72
N ARG A 102 8.27 6.54 7.29
CA ARG A 102 8.04 6.85 8.71
C ARG A 102 6.56 7.00 9.04
N ILE A 103 5.78 7.63 8.16
CA ILE A 103 4.32 7.75 8.27
C ILE A 103 3.69 6.35 8.29
N ASN A 104 4.02 5.50 7.32
CA ASN A 104 3.50 4.13 7.24
C ASN A 104 3.82 3.34 8.52
N ASN A 105 5.06 3.42 9.00
CA ASN A 105 5.45 2.76 10.25
C ASN A 105 4.68 3.27 11.48
N ALA A 106 4.39 4.58 11.55
CA ALA A 106 3.60 5.16 12.63
C ALA A 106 2.15 4.67 12.61
N VAL A 107 1.50 4.67 11.44
CA VAL A 107 0.16 4.10 11.26
C VAL A 107 0.14 2.64 11.70
N TYR A 108 1.08 1.84 11.20
CA TYR A 108 1.16 0.42 11.53
C TYR A 108 1.32 0.17 13.04
N THR A 109 2.19 0.95 13.69
CA THR A 109 2.44 0.84 15.13
C THR A 109 1.19 1.19 15.93
N ASN A 110 0.48 2.26 15.56
CA ASN A 110 -0.74 2.68 16.22
C ASN A 110 -1.86 1.63 16.05
N MET A 111 -2.08 1.14 14.83
CA MET A 111 -3.08 0.10 14.55
C MET A 111 -2.78 -1.20 15.28
N ARG A 112 -1.51 -1.64 15.30
CA ARG A 112 -1.09 -2.83 16.06
C ARG A 112 -1.33 -2.65 17.56
N GLY A 113 -0.97 -1.50 18.12
CA GLY A 113 -1.19 -1.20 19.55
C GLY A 113 -2.68 -1.28 19.93
N ARG A 114 -3.55 -0.71 19.10
CA ARG A 114 -5.01 -0.76 19.28
C ARG A 114 -5.56 -2.19 19.16
N ALA A 115 -5.11 -2.96 18.17
CA ALA A 115 -5.54 -4.36 18.01
C ALA A 115 -5.12 -5.21 19.22
N GLN A 116 -3.92 -4.99 19.76
CA GLN A 116 -3.45 -5.66 20.97
C GLN A 116 -4.24 -5.27 22.21
N SER A 117 -4.66 -4.01 22.35
CA SER A 117 -5.54 -3.61 23.45
C SER A 117 -6.92 -4.25 23.36
N LEU A 118 -7.45 -4.40 22.14
CA LEU A 118 -8.74 -5.08 21.91
C LEU A 118 -8.68 -6.56 22.22
N ASN A 119 -7.56 -7.24 21.95
CA ASN A 119 -7.38 -8.66 22.26
C ASN A 119 -7.15 -8.93 23.78
N LYS A 120 -6.95 -7.88 24.58
CA LYS A 120 -6.79 -7.98 26.04
C LYS A 120 -8.08 -7.67 26.80
N LEU A 121 -9.12 -7.21 26.10
CA LEU A 121 -10.48 -7.01 26.60
C LEU A 121 -11.25 -8.34 26.51
#